data_AF-A0A7V3W1C2-F1
#
_entry.id   AF-A0A7V3W1C2-F1
#
_cell.length_a   1.000
_cell.length_b   1.000
_cell.length_c   1.000
_cell.angle_alpha   90.00
_cell.angle_beta   90.00
_cell.angle_gamma   90.00
#
_symmetry.space_group_name_H-M   'P 1'
#
loop_
_entity.id
_entity.type
_entity.pdbx_description
1 polymer ?
#
loop_
_entity_poly.entity_id
_entity_poly.type
_entity_poly.pdbx_seq_one_letter_code
_entity_poly.pdbx_strand_id
1 'polypeptide(L)' 'MRTEEMIASAIKHGEKFLVVSHMNPDGDAIGSSIGLSLVLESMGKRVFTYNESAVPALYRFIPHS' A
#
# COMPACT_ATOMS: atom_id res chain seq x y z
N MET A 1 10.77 22.83 0.79
CA MET A 1 10.42 21.56 1.46
C MET A 1 10.52 20.49 0.41
N ARG A 2 11.21 19.39 0.70
CA ARG A 2 11.41 18.31 -0.28
C ARG A 2 10.17 17.42 -0.32
N THR A 3 9.95 16.71 -1.43
CA THR A 3 8.73 15.89 -1.62
C THR A 3 8.58 14.83 -0.54
N GLU A 4 9.69 14.19 -0.14
CA GLU A 4 9.73 13.19 0.92
C GLU A 4 9.26 13.74 2.28
N GLU A 5 9.55 15.00 2.58
CA GLU A 5 9.12 15.65 3.83
C GLU A 5 7.61 15.90 3.84
N MET A 6 7.04 16.27 2.68
CA MET A 6 5.59 16.44 2.52
C MET A 6 4.85 15.12 2.67
N ILE A 7 5.36 14.05 2.07
CA ILE A 7 4.78 12.70 2.17
C ILE A 7 4.85 12.19 3.62
N ALA A 8 6.01 12.31 4.27
CA ALA A 8 6.17 11.91 5.66
C ALA A 8 5.22 12.68 6.59
N SER A 9 5.03 13.98 6.35
CA SER A 9 4.05 14.78 7.09
C SER A 9 2.62 14.31 6.86
N ALA A 10 2.23 14.01 5.63
CA ALA A 10 0.90 13.50 5.31
C ALA A 10 0.64 12.14 5.99
N ILE A 11 1.63 11.24 5.98
CA ILE A 11 1.55 9.94 6.66
C ILE A 11 1.42 10.12 8.17
N LYS A 12 2.23 11.00 8.76
CA LYS A 12 2.24 11.24 10.21
C LYS A 12 0.87 11.74 10.70
N HIS A 13 0.27 12.70 10.00
CA HIS A 13 -0.96 13.36 10.43
C HIS A 13 -2.25 12.68 9.92
N GLY A 14 -2.19 11.92 8.83
CA GLY A 14 -3.35 11.16 8.34
C GLY A 14 -3.72 10.01 9.30
N GLU A 15 -5.02 9.68 9.36
CA GLU A 15 -5.53 8.58 10.21
C GLU A 15 -6.07 7.39 9.42
N LYS A 16 -6.58 7.66 8.21
CA LYS A 16 -7.23 6.70 7.33
C LYS A 16 -6.56 6.75 5.97
N PHE A 17 -6.14 5.61 5.47
CA PHE A 17 -5.43 5.50 4.19
C PHE A 17 -6.10 4.47 3.30
N LEU A 18 -6.19 4.81 2.02
CA LEU A 18 -6.51 3.90 0.93
C LEU A 18 -5.23 3.68 0.13
N VAL A 19 -4.75 2.44 0.08
CA VAL A 19 -3.59 2.05 -0.73
C VAL A 19 -4.10 1.37 -1.99
N VAL A 20 -3.73 1.91 -3.15
CA VAL A 20 -4.16 1.42 -4.47
C VAL A 20 -2.97 1.38 -5.42
N SER A 21 -3.06 0.53 -6.46
CA SER A 21 -2.11 0.48 -7.56
C SER A 21 -2.82 0.46 -8.91
N HIS A 22 -2.05 0.29 -9.98
CA HIS A 22 -2.54 0.22 -11.35
C HIS A 22 -3.22 -1.13 -11.67
N MET A 23 -3.96 -1.14 -12.79
CA MET A 23 -4.55 -2.37 -13.33
C MET A 23 -3.47 -3.39 -13.71
N ASN A 24 -3.81 -4.68 -13.66
CA ASN A 24 -2.89 -5.80 -13.91
C ASN A 24 -1.61 -5.68 -13.06
N PRO A 25 -1.72 -5.78 -11.72
CA PRO A 25 -0.62 -5.49 -10.84
C PRO A 25 0.49 -6.53 -11.05
N ASP A 26 1.73 -6.05 -11.10
CA ASP A 26 2.91 -6.88 -11.07
C ASP A 26 3.37 -7.14 -9.62
N GLY A 27 4.50 -7.81 -9.47
CA GLY A 27 5.05 -8.11 -8.15
C GLY A 27 5.39 -6.86 -7.34
N ASP A 28 5.77 -5.76 -7.99
CA ASP A 28 6.06 -4.50 -7.29
C ASP A 28 4.77 -3.85 -6.81
N ALA A 29 3.74 -3.75 -7.66
CA ALA A 29 2.44 -3.22 -7.27
C ALA A 29 1.85 -3.95 -6.06
N ILE A 30 1.91 -5.29 -6.04
CA ILE A 30 1.43 -6.12 -4.92
C ILE A 30 2.30 -5.90 -3.70
N GLY A 31 3.62 -6.06 -3.85
CA GLY A 31 4.58 -6.00 -2.75
C GLY A 31 4.63 -4.62 -2.09
N SER A 32 4.71 -3.56 -2.87
CA SER A 32 4.72 -2.18 -2.39
C SER A 32 3.40 -1.79 -1.73
N SER A 33 2.26 -2.25 -2.26
CA SER A 33 0.95 -2.01 -1.63
C SER A 33 0.84 -2.70 -0.27
N ILE A 34 1.21 -3.99 -0.18
CA ILE A 34 1.20 -4.75 1.08
C ILE A 34 2.19 -4.13 2.07
N GLY A 35 3.43 -3.87 1.65
CA GLY A 35 4.49 -3.31 2.49
C GLY A 35 4.11 -1.96 3.08
N LEU A 36 3.58 -1.05 2.27
CA LEU A 36 3.10 0.24 2.76
C LEU A 36 1.91 0.07 3.72
N SER A 37 0.99 -0.83 3.41
CA SER A 37 -0.20 -1.06 4.24
C SER A 37 0.18 -1.58 5.63
N LEU A 38 1.07 -2.57 5.70
CA LEU A 38 1.58 -3.12 6.96
C LEU A 38 2.33 -2.06 7.80
N VAL A 39 3.14 -1.22 7.15
CA VAL A 39 3.83 -0.12 7.86
C VAL A 39 2.82 0.87 8.43
N LEU A 40 1.83 1.30 7.64
CA LEU A 40 0.80 2.23 8.10
C LEU A 40 -0.06 1.63 9.23
N GLU A 41 -0.42 0.35 9.14
CA GLU A 41 -1.12 -0.37 10.22
C GLU A 41 -0.27 -0.44 11.49
N SER A 42 1.03 -0.72 11.38
CA SER A 42 1.96 -0.72 12.53
C SER A 42 2.10 0.64 13.21
N MET A 43 1.82 1.73 12.47
CA MET A 43 1.76 3.10 12.99
C MET A 43 0.40 3.46 13.62
N GLY A 44 -0.49 2.49 13.77
CA GLY A 44 -1.83 2.67 14.34
C GLY A 44 -2.84 3.34 13.39
N LYS A 45 -2.55 3.37 12.08
CA LYS A 45 -3.45 3.95 11.08
C LYS A 45 -4.49 2.93 10.65
N ARG A 46 -5.68 3.41 10.23
CA ARG A 46 -6.69 2.56 9.56
C ARG A 46 -6.37 2.51 8.08
N VAL A 47 -6.12 1.33 7.54
CA VAL A 47 -5.71 1.15 6.16
C VAL A 47 -6.69 0.26 5.43
N PHE A 48 -6.99 0.59 4.19
CA PHE A 48 -7.67 -0.29 3.26
C PHE A 48 -6.83 -0.41 2.01
N THR A 49 -6.51 -1.64 1.60
CA THR A 49 -5.75 -1.91 0.39
C THR A 49 -6.71 -2.44 -0.67
N TYR A 50 -6.70 -1.81 -1.84
CA TYR A 50 -7.59 -2.19 -2.93
C TYR A 50 -6.85 -2.17 -4.25
N ASN A 51 -7.10 -3.17 -5.07
CA ASN A 51 -6.70 -3.16 -6.46
C ASN A 51 -7.88 -3.58 -7.33
N GLU A 52 -8.11 -2.88 -8.43
CA GLU A 52 -9.23 -3.17 -9.33
C GLU A 52 -9.08 -4.56 -9.96
N SER A 53 -7.88 -4.87 -10.43
CA SER A 53 -7.58 -6.17 -11.01
C SER A 53 -7.19 -7.16 -9.91
N ALA A 54 -7.65 -8.40 -10.04
CA ALA A 54 -7.29 -9.50 -9.14
C ALA A 54 -5.79 -9.81 -9.16
N VAL A 55 -5.28 -10.40 -8.08
CA VAL A 55 -3.89 -10.85 -8.00
C VAL A 55 -3.62 -11.97 -9.01
N PRO A 56 -2.65 -11.79 -9.93
CA PRO A 56 -2.22 -12.83 -10.86
C PRO A 56 -1.77 -14.10 -10.13
N ALA A 57 -2.07 -15.27 -10.69
CA ALA A 57 -1.79 -16.57 -10.06
C ALA A 57 -0.32 -16.74 -9.64
N LEU A 58 0.61 -16.18 -10.42
CA LEU A 58 2.05 -16.20 -10.14
C LEU A 58 2.42 -15.53 -8.81
N TYR A 59 1.65 -14.56 -8.33
CA TYR A 59 1.96 -13.78 -7.12
C TYR A 59 1.15 -14.21 -5.90
N ARG A 60 0.23 -15.18 -6.01
CA ARG A 60 -0.62 -15.65 -4.90
C ARG A 60 0.14 -16.38 -3.78
N PHE A 61 1.43 -16.64 -3.98
CA PHE A 61 2.30 -17.15 -2.91
C PHE A 61 2.73 -16.04 -1.93
N ILE A 62 2.58 -14.77 -2.31
CA ILE A 62 2.95 -13.63 -1.46
C ILE A 62 1.93 -13.55 -0.33
N PRO A 63 2.35 -13.58 0.95
CA PRO A 63 1.44 -13.42 2.07
C PRO A 63 0.68 -12.11 1.95
N HIS A 64 -0.63 -12.13 2.25
CA HIS A 64 -1.52 -10.96 2.19
C HIS A 64 -1.80 -10.41 0.78
N SER A 65 -1.48 -11.16 -0.29
CA SER A 65 -1.92 -10.85 -1.66
C SER A 65 -3.39 -11.19 -1.91
#